data_AF-E8QYK1-F1
#
_entry.id   AF-E8QYK1-F1
#
_cell.length_a   1.000
_cell.length_b   1.000
_cell.length_c   1.000
_cell.angle_alpha   90.00
_cell.angle_beta   90.00
_cell.angle_gamma   90.00
#
_symmetry.space_group_name_H-M   'P 1'
#
loop_
_entity.id
_entity.type
_entity.pdbx_description
1 polymer ?
#
loop_
_entity_poly.entity_id
_entity_poly.type
_entity_poly.pdbx_seq_one_letter_code
_entity_poly.pdbx_strand_id
1 'polypeptide(L)'
;MPDAADRLPDRPIRKRAARGAPSSDLIFSASVAGNAEVFPQVLPLHAPQGSSVADVTYGQGTFWKHVPAEDDVVLASGIGQLKRVRFIP
;
A
#
# COMPACT_ATOMS: atom_id res chain seq x y z
N MET A 1 50.87 -27.99 -9.21
CA MET A 1 49.84 -26.99 -9.56
C MET A 1 48.80 -27.71 -10.41
N PRO A 2 47.59 -28.01 -9.90
CA PRO A 2 46.55 -28.57 -10.75
C PRO A 2 46.01 -27.48 -11.68
N ASP A 3 45.70 -27.90 -12.90
CA ASP A 3 45.32 -27.09 -14.06
C ASP A 3 44.00 -26.32 -13.81
N ALA A 4 43.95 -25.06 -14.23
CA ALA A 4 42.82 -24.15 -14.07
C ALA A 4 41.58 -24.56 -14.91
N ALA A 5 41.70 -25.61 -15.72
CA ALA A 5 40.67 -26.09 -16.64
C ALA A 5 39.58 -26.99 -16.01
N ASP A 6 39.70 -27.38 -14.73
CA ASP A 6 38.76 -28.34 -14.11
C ASP A 6 37.55 -27.70 -13.39
N ARG A 7 37.26 -26.41 -13.65
CA ARG A 7 36.03 -25.78 -13.15
C ARG A 7 34.88 -26.12 -14.09
N LEU A 8 34.05 -27.10 -13.68
CA LEU A 8 32.74 -27.33 -14.29
C LEU A 8 31.98 -26.00 -14.45
N PRO A 9 31.27 -25.76 -15.57
CA PRO A 9 30.51 -24.53 -15.76
C PRO A 9 29.46 -24.38 -14.65
N ASP A 10 29.36 -23.17 -14.11
CA ASP A 10 28.42 -22.81 -13.05
C ASP A 10 26.99 -23.09 -13.54
N ARG A 11 26.41 -24.21 -13.09
CA ARG A 11 25.10 -24.66 -13.56
C ARG A 11 24.08 -23.66 -13.04
N PRO A 12 23.24 -23.05 -13.89
CA PRO A 12 22.32 -22.01 -13.43
C PRO A 12 21.40 -22.59 -12.36
N ILE A 13 21.56 -22.09 -11.13
CA ILE A 13 20.74 -22.48 -9.99
C ILE A 13 19.29 -22.13 -10.32
N ARG A 14 18.46 -23.14 -10.56
CA ARG A 14 17.03 -22.94 -10.78
C ARG A 14 16.41 -22.41 -9.48
N LYS A 15 16.00 -21.13 -9.49
CA LYS A 15 15.29 -20.52 -8.36
C LYS A 15 14.01 -21.31 -8.07
N ARG A 16 13.81 -21.66 -6.80
CA ARG A 16 12.58 -22.32 -6.36
C ARG A 16 11.41 -21.36 -6.51
N ALA A 17 10.43 -21.71 -7.34
CA ALA A 17 9.18 -20.97 -7.46
C ALA A 17 8.12 -21.56 -6.53
N ALA A 18 7.53 -20.74 -5.66
CA ALA A 18 6.33 -21.13 -4.93
C ALA A 18 5.14 -21.22 -5.92
N ARG A 19 4.31 -22.25 -5.78
CA ARG A 19 3.17 -22.53 -6.69
C ARG A 19 1.79 -22.33 -6.04
N GLY A 20 1.74 -21.89 -4.78
CA GLY A 20 0.49 -21.62 -4.07
C GLY A 20 0.00 -20.19 -4.30
N ALA A 21 -1.32 -19.98 -4.18
CA ALA A 21 -1.87 -18.65 -4.07
C ALA A 21 -1.44 -18.03 -2.72
N PRO A 22 -1.13 -16.72 -2.68
CA PRO A 22 -0.86 -16.05 -1.42
C PRO A 22 -2.12 -16.11 -0.54
N SER A 23 -1.96 -16.57 0.71
CA SER A 23 -3.03 -16.62 1.70
C SER A 23 -3.08 -15.36 2.59
N SER A 24 -2.17 -14.41 2.36
CA SER A 24 -2.01 -13.19 3.15
C SER A 24 -2.03 -11.98 2.24
N ASP A 25 -2.77 -10.95 2.63
CA ASP A 25 -2.71 -9.63 2.01
C ASP A 25 -1.60 -8.82 2.71
N LEU A 26 -0.50 -8.57 2.01
CA LEU A 26 0.71 -7.98 2.59
C LEU A 26 0.90 -6.56 2.06
N ILE A 27 1.17 -5.63 2.97
CA ILE A 27 1.59 -4.27 2.61
C ILE A 27 3.11 -4.27 2.47
N PHE A 28 3.58 -3.90 1.28
CA PHE A 28 5.01 -3.85 0.96
C PHE A 28 5.60 -2.48 1.31
N SER A 29 6.88 -2.45 1.68
CA SER A 29 7.62 -1.20 1.94
C SER A 29 7.88 -0.37 0.69
N ALA A 30 7.65 -0.93 -0.50
CA ALA A 30 7.81 -0.26 -1.79
C ALA A 30 6.71 -0.70 -2.76
N SER A 31 6.15 0.25 -3.50
CA SER A 31 5.10 0.04 -4.50
C SER A 31 5.35 0.93 -5.72
N VAL A 32 4.95 0.44 -6.91
CA VAL A 32 4.98 1.20 -8.17
C VAL A 32 3.55 1.59 -8.53
N ALA A 33 3.09 2.70 -7.95
CA ALA A 33 1.77 3.28 -8.16
C ALA A 33 1.80 4.77 -7.80
N GLY A 34 0.74 5.50 -8.14
CA GLY A 34 0.60 6.88 -7.67
C GLY A 34 0.22 6.95 -6.19
N ASN A 35 0.39 8.13 -5.60
CA ASN A 35 0.16 8.31 -4.16
C ASN A 35 -1.29 8.07 -3.74
N ALA A 36 -2.26 8.40 -4.60
CA ALA A 36 -3.68 8.19 -4.32
C ALA A 36 -4.04 6.71 -4.32
N GLU A 37 -3.35 5.91 -5.12
CA GLU A 37 -3.52 4.47 -5.26
C GLU A 37 -2.82 3.70 -4.14
N VAL A 38 -1.71 4.25 -3.61
CA VAL A 38 -0.98 3.67 -2.47
C VAL A 38 -1.66 3.97 -1.14
N PHE A 39 -2.29 5.14 -1.00
CA PHE A 39 -2.83 5.60 0.29
C PHE A 39 -3.82 4.64 0.98
N PRO A 40 -4.79 4.03 0.30
CA PRO A 40 -5.69 3.05 0.93
C PRO A 40 -4.97 1.84 1.53
N GLN A 41 -3.79 1.48 1.01
CA GLN A 41 -2.98 0.36 1.54
C GLN A 41 -2.23 0.76 2.81
N VAL A 42 -1.85 2.03 2.93
CA VAL A 42 -1.03 2.53 4.05
C VAL A 42 -1.91 2.99 5.21
N LEU A 43 -3.10 3.51 4.95
CA LEU A 43 -4.03 4.00 5.97
C LEU A 43 -4.30 2.98 7.11
N PRO A 44 -4.56 1.68 6.83
CA PRO A 44 -4.80 0.67 7.86
C PRO A 44 -3.61 0.43 8.82
N LEU A 45 -2.38 0.82 8.43
CA LEU A 45 -1.21 0.74 9.30
C LEU A 45 -1.24 1.79 10.43
N HIS A 46 -2.02 2.86 10.25
CA HIS A 46 -2.04 4.02 11.14
C HIS A 46 -3.40 4.19 11.83
N ALA A 47 -4.48 3.83 11.15
CA ALA A 47 -5.84 3.96 11.64
C ALA A 47 -6.57 2.62 11.45
N PRO A 48 -7.06 1.99 12.53
CA PRO A 48 -7.98 0.87 12.40
C PRO A 48 -9.23 1.28 11.63
N GLN A 49 -9.84 0.34 10.91
CA GLN A 49 -11.14 0.55 10.29
C GLN A 49 -12.18 1.08 11.30
N GLY A 50 -12.96 2.05 10.88
CA GLY A 50 -13.96 2.76 11.66
C GLY A 50 -13.41 3.97 12.41
N SER A 51 -12.15 4.34 12.18
CA SER A 51 -11.53 5.48 12.85
C SER A 51 -12.12 6.80 12.36
N SER A 52 -12.09 7.81 13.24
CA SER A 52 -12.32 9.20 12.85
C SER A 52 -10.98 9.84 12.54
N VAL A 53 -10.74 10.14 11.26
CA VAL A 53 -9.47 10.70 10.77
C VAL A 53 -9.66 12.16 10.40
N ALA A 54 -8.84 13.04 10.97
CA ALA A 54 -8.80 14.45 10.60
C ALA A 54 -7.77 14.68 9.49
N ASP A 55 -8.22 15.01 8.28
CA ASP A 55 -7.33 15.45 7.20
C ASP A 55 -7.27 16.98 7.20
N VAL A 56 -6.18 17.50 7.76
CA VAL A 56 -5.93 18.95 7.91
C VAL A 56 -5.44 19.61 6.62
N THR A 57 -5.16 18.82 5.58
CA THR A 57 -4.67 19.27 4.27
C THR A 57 -5.52 18.71 3.14
N TYR A 58 -6.82 18.54 3.38
CA TYR A 58 -7.71 17.79 2.49
C TYR A 58 -7.68 18.25 1.03
N GLY A 59 -7.55 19.56 0.78
CA GLY A 59 -7.51 20.11 -0.57
C GLY A 59 -8.74 19.69 -1.38
N GLN A 60 -8.55 18.84 -2.38
CA GLN A 60 -9.61 18.25 -3.23
C GLN A 60 -9.93 16.78 -2.90
N GLY A 61 -9.35 16.23 -1.83
CA GLY A 61 -9.59 14.85 -1.40
C GLY A 61 -8.95 13.77 -2.26
N THR A 62 -7.89 14.08 -3.03
CA THR A 62 -7.25 13.13 -3.97
C THR A 62 -6.85 11.80 -3.33
N PHE A 63 -6.36 11.83 -2.09
CA PHE A 63 -5.96 10.63 -1.34
C PHE A 63 -7.14 9.74 -0.93
N TRP A 64 -8.32 10.33 -0.75
CA TRP A 64 -9.50 9.63 -0.26
C TRP A 64 -10.37 9.02 -1.37
N LYS A 65 -10.06 9.30 -2.65
CA LYS A 65 -10.84 8.83 -3.82
C LYS A 65 -10.99 7.31 -3.91
N HIS A 66 -10.04 6.57 -3.36
CA HIS A 66 -9.98 5.11 -3.43
C HIS A 66 -10.12 4.45 -2.05
N VAL A 67 -10.37 5.23 -1.00
CA VAL A 67 -10.65 4.70 0.33
C VAL A 67 -12.13 4.31 0.39
N PRO A 68 -12.48 3.06 0.75
CA PRO A 68 -13.87 2.64 0.82
C PRO A 68 -14.67 3.50 1.80
N ALA A 69 -15.91 3.81 1.42
CA ALA A 69 -16.78 4.70 2.16
C ALA A 69 -17.16 4.22 3.56
N GLU A 70 -17.17 2.90 3.70
CA GLU A 70 -17.57 2.18 4.90
C GLU A 70 -16.43 2.11 5.94
N ASP A 71 -15.20 2.45 5.53
CA ASP A 71 -14.00 2.16 6.31
C ASP A 71 -13.60 3.28 7.27
N ASP A 72 -13.83 4.55 6.97
CA ASP A 72 -13.37 5.65 7.83
C ASP A 72 -14.25 6.91 7.78
N VAL A 73 -14.38 7.59 8.92
CA VAL A 73 -15.04 8.91 9.00
C VAL A 73 -13.99 9.99 8.82
N VAL A 74 -14.00 10.65 7.65
CA VAL A 74 -13.07 11.75 7.38
C VAL A 74 -13.65 13.08 7.85
N LEU A 75 -12.91 13.74 8.75
CA LEU A 75 -13.11 15.14 9.11
C LEU A 75 -12.14 15.97 8.28
N ALA A 76 -12.62 16.49 7.15
CA ALA A 76 -11.82 17.30 6.26
C ALA A 76 -11.74 18.73 6.80
N SER A 77 -10.54 19.19 7.19
CA SER A 77 -10.29 20.61 7.41
C SER A 77 -9.54 21.17 6.20
N GLY A 78 -10.19 22.09 5.49
CA GLY A 78 -9.47 23.08 4.69
C GLY A 78 -9.02 24.25 5.57
N ILE A 79 -8.57 25.34 4.94
CA ILE A 79 -8.32 26.63 5.61
C ILE A 79 -9.64 27.11 6.24
N GLY A 80 -9.92 26.71 7.48
CA GLY A 80 -10.95 27.30 8.34
C GLY A 80 -12.25 26.52 8.61
N GLN A 81 -12.51 25.31 8.10
CA GLN A 81 -13.75 24.56 8.42
C GLN A 81 -13.57 23.03 8.38
N LEU A 82 -14.00 22.34 9.45
CA LEU A 82 -14.11 20.87 9.52
C LEU A 82 -15.44 20.41 8.92
N LYS A 83 -15.40 19.70 7.80
CA LYS A 83 -16.58 19.04 7.20
C LYS A 83 -16.48 17.53 7.40
N ARG A 84 -17.55 16.93 7.92
CA ARG A 84 -17.69 15.48 7.97
C ARG A 84 -18.02 14.99 6.56
N VAL A 85 -17.06 14.33 5.92
CA VAL A 85 -17.27 13.71 4.62
C VAL A 85 -17.72 12.28 4.87
N ARG A 86 -18.95 11.96 4.44
CA ARG A 86 -19.37 10.58 4.26
C ARG A 86 -19.26 10.31 2.77
N PHE A 87 -18.48 9.31 2.41
CA PHE A 87 -18.55 8.77 1.07
C PHE A 87 -19.87 7.98 0.99
N ILE A 88 -20.63 8.18 -0.08
CA ILE A 88 -21.86 7.42 -0.37
C ILE A 88 -21.50 6.59 -1.61
N PRO A 89 -21.87 5.29 -1.67
CA PRO A 89 -21.54 4.42 -2.80
C PRO A 89 -22.03 4.93 -4.15
#